data_AF-A0A2V1HRT9-F1
#
_entry.id   AF-A0A2V1HRT9-F1
#
_cell.length_a   1.000
_cell.length_b   1.000
_cell.length_c   1.000
_cell.angle_alpha   90.00
_cell.angle_beta   90.00
_cell.angle_gamma   90.00
#
_symmetry.space_group_name_H-M   'P 1'
#
loop_
_entity.id
_entity.type
_entity.pdbx_description
1 polymer ?
#
loop_
_entity_poly.entity_id
_entity_poly.type
_entity_poly.pdbx_seq_one_letter_code
_entity_poly.pdbx_strand_id
1 'polypeptide(L)'
;MEVAETVFPWLSCGVALFAVLALPLSLRKPNRLRDLQLTLNAEPNGYVVFGVLLGITALGSALLGVVLVGNGFAYAWGIFAIAAAQLVVIGQYIVIARLPFPTFHEDEDPETDEIAPK
;
A
#
# COMPACT_ATOMS: atom_id res chain seq x y z
N MET A 1 -19.76 15.38 19.28
CA MET A 1 -18.69 16.04 18.50
C MET A 1 -17.31 15.63 19.05
N GLU A 2 -17.10 15.69 20.37
CA GLU A 2 -15.83 15.31 21.05
C GLU A 2 -15.30 13.90 20.75
N VAL A 3 -16.19 12.89 20.61
CA VAL A 3 -15.76 11.51 20.32
C VAL A 3 -15.11 11.40 18.95
N ALA A 4 -15.65 12.06 17.93
CA ALA A 4 -15.09 12.03 16.58
C ALA A 4 -13.73 12.74 16.51
N GLU A 5 -13.58 13.85 17.21
CA GLU A 5 -12.33 14.61 17.30
C GLU A 5 -11.24 13.81 18.03
N THR A 6 -11.63 13.01 19.02
CA THR A 6 -10.70 12.13 19.75
C THR A 6 -10.33 10.90 18.92
N VAL A 7 -11.29 10.28 18.23
CA VAL A 7 -11.09 9.02 17.50
C VAL A 7 -10.39 9.22 16.15
N PHE A 8 -10.67 10.32 15.46
CA PHE A 8 -10.15 10.57 14.11
C PHE A 8 -8.62 10.45 13.99
N PRO A 9 -7.80 11.06 14.88
CA PRO A 9 -6.35 10.94 14.78
C PRO A 9 -5.86 9.51 15.02
N TRP A 10 -6.43 8.81 15.99
CA TRP A 10 -6.06 7.41 16.29
C TRP A 10 -6.46 6.47 15.16
N LEU A 11 -7.64 6.67 14.58
CA LEU A 11 -8.08 5.91 13.41
C LEU A 11 -7.16 6.17 12.21
N SER A 12 -6.77 7.42 11.99
CA SER A 12 -5.81 7.80 10.94
C SER A 12 -4.44 7.15 11.14
N CYS A 13 -3.94 7.13 12.39
CA CYS A 13 -2.73 6.38 12.74
C CYS A 13 -2.89 4.87 12.53
N GLY A 14 -4.05 4.30 12.87
CA GLY A 14 -4.34 2.88 12.64
C GLY A 14 -4.28 2.53 11.16
N VAL A 15 -4.86 3.35 10.29
CA VAL A 15 -4.77 3.20 8.83
C VAL A 15 -3.33 3.33 8.35
N ALA A 16 -2.58 4.31 8.85
CA ALA A 16 -1.17 4.50 8.48
C ALA A 16 -0.29 3.30 8.90
N LEU A 17 -0.48 2.79 10.12
CA LEU A 17 0.20 1.61 10.63
C LEU A 17 -0.16 0.38 9.80
N PHE A 18 -1.44 0.22 9.45
CA PHE A 18 -1.87 -0.87 8.56
C PHE A 18 -1.16 -0.77 7.21
N ALA A 19 -1.09 0.42 6.59
CA ALA A 19 -0.38 0.62 5.33
C ALA A 19 1.11 0.25 5.44
N VAL A 20 1.77 0.60 6.55
CA VAL A 20 3.19 0.26 6.80
C VAL A 20 3.40 -1.23 7.02
N LEU A 21 2.52 -1.89 7.78
CA LEU A 21 2.69 -3.29 8.20
C LEU A 21 2.16 -4.31 7.18
N ALA A 22 1.11 -3.97 6.44
CA ALA A 22 0.54 -4.86 5.44
C ALA A 22 1.54 -5.21 4.33
N LEU A 23 2.47 -4.31 4.03
CA LEU A 23 3.51 -4.50 3.02
C LEU A 23 4.51 -5.61 3.34
N PRO A 24 5.33 -5.53 4.41
CA PRO A 24 6.31 -6.58 4.69
C PRO A 24 5.63 -7.95 4.86
N LEU A 25 4.38 -7.97 5.34
CA LEU A 25 3.59 -9.18 5.42
C LEU A 25 3.16 -9.71 4.05
N SER A 26 2.82 -8.84 3.10
CA SER A 26 2.40 -9.23 1.74
C SER A 26 3.59 -9.65 0.87
N LEU A 27 4.75 -8.99 1.02
CA LEU A 27 5.98 -9.30 0.28
C LEU A 27 6.62 -10.63 0.72
N ARG A 28 6.30 -11.13 1.92
CA ARG A 28 6.75 -12.45 2.39
C ARG A 28 6.16 -13.62 1.62
N LYS A 29 5.10 -13.40 0.81
CA LYS A 29 4.45 -14.44 0.02
C LYS A 29 4.88 -14.33 -1.45
N PRO A 30 5.70 -15.26 -1.98
CA PRO A 30 6.25 -15.16 -3.33
C PRO A 30 5.17 -15.09 -4.41
N ASN A 31 4.08 -15.86 -4.25
CA ASN A 31 2.95 -15.83 -5.19
C ASN A 31 2.25 -14.46 -5.24
N ARG A 32 2.08 -13.78 -4.09
CA ARG A 32 1.47 -12.44 -4.07
C ARG A 32 2.38 -11.39 -4.67
N LEU A 33 3.69 -11.47 -4.42
CA LEU A 33 4.67 -10.58 -5.04
C LEU A 33 4.65 -10.72 -6.56
N ARG A 34 4.60 -11.96 -7.06
CA ARG A 34 4.49 -12.27 -8.49
C ARG A 34 3.25 -11.64 -9.12
N ASP A 35 2.08 -11.86 -8.52
CA ASP A 35 0.82 -11.32 -9.05
C ASP A 35 0.83 -9.79 -9.08
N LEU A 36 1.38 -9.15 -8.04
CA LEU A 36 1.55 -7.69 -7.99
C LEU A 36 2.49 -7.16 -9.08
N GLN A 37 3.63 -7.82 -9.32
CA GLN A 37 4.56 -7.43 -10.38
C GLN A 37 3.99 -7.66 -11.78
N LEU A 38 3.23 -8.73 -11.99
CA LEU A 38 2.51 -8.96 -13.25
C LEU A 38 1.48 -7.87 -13.50
N THR A 39 0.73 -7.46 -12.47
CA THR A 39 -0.26 -6.39 -12.61
C THR A 39 0.45 -5.06 -12.92
N LEU A 40 1.55 -4.77 -12.22
CA LEU A 40 2.40 -3.59 -12.47
C LEU A 40 2.92 -3.52 -13.90
N ASN A 41 3.29 -4.66 -14.48
CA ASN A 41 3.82 -4.73 -15.84
C ASN A 41 2.72 -4.71 -16.92
N ALA A 42 1.49 -5.11 -16.59
CA ALA A 42 0.37 -5.09 -17.53
C ALA A 42 -0.11 -3.66 -17.85
N GLU A 43 -0.10 -2.75 -16.87
CA GLU A 43 -0.57 -1.37 -17.04
C GLU A 43 0.39 -0.33 -16.44
N PRO A 44 1.63 -0.20 -16.95
CA PRO A 44 2.64 0.67 -16.34
C PRO A 44 2.19 2.14 -16.24
N ASN A 45 1.46 2.63 -17.25
CA ASN A 45 0.94 3.99 -17.26
C ASN A 45 -0.15 4.21 -16.20
N GLY A 46 -0.98 3.21 -15.92
CA GLY A 46 -2.02 3.29 -14.89
C GLY A 46 -1.44 3.51 -13.50
N TYR A 47 -0.34 2.82 -13.18
CA TYR A 47 0.36 2.97 -11.91
C TYR A 47 1.07 4.32 -11.77
N VAL A 48 1.63 4.85 -12.85
CA VAL A 48 2.23 6.20 -12.83
C VAL A 48 1.15 7.23 -12.56
N VAL A 49 0.01 7.16 -13.26
CA VAL A 49 -1.12 8.08 -13.03
C VAL A 49 -1.64 7.97 -11.61
N PHE A 50 -1.84 6.75 -11.10
CA PHE A 50 -2.29 6.52 -9.73
C PHE A 50 -1.29 7.05 -8.69
N GLY A 51 0.01 6.82 -8.90
CA GLY A 51 1.08 7.34 -8.03
C GLY A 51 1.13 8.86 -8.02
N VAL A 52 0.94 9.52 -9.17
CA VAL A 52 0.86 10.99 -9.27
C VAL A 52 -0.37 11.52 -8.53
N LEU A 53 -1.54 10.89 -8.74
CA LEU A 53 -2.76 11.28 -8.03
C LEU A 53 -2.60 11.13 -6.52
N LEU A 54 -2.04 10.02 -6.05
CA LEU A 54 -1.71 9.82 -4.64
C LEU A 54 -0.73 10.88 -4.11
N GLY A 55 0.26 11.27 -4.91
CA GLY A 55 1.22 12.31 -4.54
C GLY A 55 0.53 13.67 -4.37
N ILE A 56 -0.38 14.02 -5.29
CA ILE A 56 -1.17 15.25 -5.21
C ILE A 56 -2.09 15.22 -3.98
N THR A 57 -2.77 14.10 -3.70
CA THR A 57 -3.62 13.99 -2.51
C THR A 57 -2.80 14.03 -1.23
N ALA A 58 -1.58 13.49 -1.23
CA ALA A 58 -0.71 13.49 -0.05
C ALA A 58 -0.26 14.92 0.28
N LEU A 59 0.16 15.65 -0.76
CA LEU A 59 0.50 17.07 -0.64
C LEU A 59 -0.71 17.90 -0.18
N GLY A 60 -1.87 17.70 -0.81
CA GLY A 60 -3.11 18.39 -0.44
C GLY A 60 -3.54 18.11 0.99
N SER A 61 -3.44 16.85 1.44
CA SER A 61 -3.73 16.45 2.82
C SER A 61 -2.75 17.07 3.80
N ALA A 62 -1.45 17.09 3.49
CA ALA A 62 -0.45 17.74 4.34
C ALA A 62 -0.71 19.24 4.48
N LEU A 63 -0.97 19.95 3.37
CA LEU A 63 -1.30 21.38 3.39
C LEU A 63 -2.59 21.64 4.17
N LEU A 64 -3.63 20.82 3.98
CA LEU A 64 -4.88 20.93 4.73
C LEU A 64 -4.66 20.71 6.23
N GLY A 65 -3.83 19.73 6.60
CA GLY A 65 -3.41 19.50 7.99
C GLY A 65 -2.73 20.72 8.61
N VAL A 66 -1.81 21.35 7.89
CA VAL A 66 -1.13 22.59 8.35
C VAL A 66 -2.13 23.71 8.57
N VAL A 67 -3.04 23.94 7.61
CA VAL A 67 -4.06 24.99 7.72
C VAL A 67 -4.99 24.74 8.91
N LEU A 68 -5.49 23.53 9.09
CA LEU A 68 -6.46 23.21 10.15
C LEU A 68 -5.81 23.26 11.54
N VAL A 69 -4.61 22.69 11.70
CA VAL A 69 -3.87 22.77 12.97
C VAL A 69 -3.50 24.22 13.29
N GLY A 70 -3.09 25.01 12.28
CA GLY A 70 -2.80 26.43 12.43
C GLY A 70 -4.02 27.27 12.85
N ASN A 71 -5.24 26.83 12.51
CA ASN A 71 -6.50 27.46 12.93
C ASN A 71 -7.03 26.93 14.27
N GLY A 72 -6.27 26.10 14.99
CA GLY A 72 -6.64 25.62 16.33
C GLY A 72 -7.42 24.30 16.36
N PHE A 73 -7.65 23.65 15.22
CA PHE A 73 -8.26 22.32 15.18
C PHE A 73 -7.22 21.25 15.52
N ALA A 74 -6.95 21.07 16.82
CA ALA A 74 -5.91 20.14 17.29
C ALA A 74 -6.07 18.73 16.70
N TYR A 75 -7.30 18.18 16.64
CA TYR A 75 -7.57 16.85 16.08
C TYR A 75 -7.15 16.67 14.60
N ALA A 76 -6.96 17.76 13.85
CA ALA A 76 -6.58 17.70 12.45
C ALA A 76 -5.16 17.16 12.24
N TRP A 77 -4.35 16.99 13.30
CA TRP A 77 -3.04 16.33 13.20
C TRP A 77 -3.14 14.92 12.61
N GLY A 78 -4.27 14.23 12.77
CA GLY A 78 -4.54 12.92 12.14
C GLY A 78 -4.39 12.92 10.61
N ILE A 79 -4.63 14.06 9.96
CA ILE A 79 -4.50 14.21 8.50
C ILE A 79 -3.05 13.98 8.05
N PHE A 80 -2.06 14.29 8.89
CA PHE A 80 -0.65 14.01 8.58
C PHE A 80 -0.37 12.52 8.52
N ALA A 81 -1.03 11.70 9.35
CA ALA A 81 -0.90 10.24 9.28
C ALA A 81 -1.48 9.71 7.96
N ILE A 82 -2.58 10.28 7.47
CA ILE A 82 -3.18 9.93 6.18
C ILE A 82 -2.22 10.33 5.04
N ALA A 83 -1.65 11.54 5.08
CA ALA A 83 -0.68 11.99 4.09
C ALA A 83 0.56 11.08 4.05
N ALA A 84 1.08 10.69 5.23
CA ALA A 84 2.19 9.76 5.35
C ALA A 84 1.84 8.38 4.79
N ALA A 85 0.64 7.85 5.06
CA ALA A 85 0.18 6.57 4.54
C ALA A 85 0.18 6.53 3.00
N GLN A 86 -0.24 7.63 2.36
CA GLN A 86 -0.24 7.73 0.89
C GLN A 86 1.19 7.71 0.32
N LEU A 87 2.14 8.42 0.96
CA LEU A 87 3.55 8.37 0.57
C LEU A 87 4.15 6.97 0.74
N VAL A 88 3.76 6.27 1.81
CA VAL A 88 4.15 4.88 2.03
C VAL A 88 3.67 4.02 0.86
N VAL A 89 2.40 4.11 0.46
CA VAL A 89 1.86 3.37 -0.69
C VAL A 89 2.63 3.66 -1.99
N ILE A 90 2.98 4.91 -2.26
CA ILE A 90 3.81 5.27 -3.43
C ILE A 90 5.19 4.60 -3.32
N GLY A 91 5.85 4.69 -2.17
CA GLY A 91 7.15 4.06 -1.92
C GLY A 91 7.09 2.55 -2.11
N GLN A 92 5.98 1.91 -1.73
CA GLN A 92 5.76 0.48 -1.89
C GLN A 92 5.79 0.06 -3.37
N TYR A 93 5.06 0.77 -4.23
CA TYR A 93 5.07 0.49 -5.67
C TYR A 93 6.48 0.64 -6.26
N ILE A 94 7.23 1.65 -5.83
CA ILE A 94 8.62 1.85 -6.27
C ILE A 94 9.51 0.69 -5.84
N VAL A 95 9.37 0.20 -4.59
CA VAL A 95 10.15 -0.94 -4.10
C VAL A 95 9.81 -2.20 -4.90
N ILE A 96 8.53 -2.52 -5.10
CA ILE A 96 8.09 -3.72 -5.83
C ILE A 96 8.59 -3.69 -7.28
N ALA A 97 8.51 -2.52 -7.93
CA ALA A 97 9.00 -2.35 -9.30
C ALA A 97 10.52 -2.50 -9.45
N ARG A 98 11.28 -2.36 -8.35
CA ARG A 98 12.74 -2.54 -8.33
C ARG A 98 13.19 -3.94 -7.92
N LEU A 99 12.28 -4.76 -7.37
CA LEU A 99 12.62 -6.14 -7.00
C LEU A 99 12.77 -7.00 -8.26
N PRO A 100 13.71 -7.97 -8.27
CA PRO A 100 13.83 -8.91 -9.37
C PRO A 100 12.53 -9.71 -9.52
N PHE A 101 12.18 -10.05 -10.77
CA PHE A 101 11.04 -10.94 -11.02
C PHE A 101 11.33 -12.31 -10.39
N PRO A 102 10.39 -12.89 -9.62
CA PRO A 102 10.56 -14.23 -9.07
C PRO A 102 10.70 -15.22 -10.23
N THR A 103 11.75 -16.04 -10.18
CA THR A 103 12.03 -17.06 -11.18
C THR A 103 10.92 -18.11 -11.18
N PHE A 104 10.52 -18.54 -12.38
CA PHE A 104 9.64 -19.68 -12.58
C PHE A 104 10.41 -20.95 -12.19
N HIS A 105 10.45 -21.29 -10.90
CA HIS A 105 10.62 -22.69 -10.56
C HIS A 105 9.28 -23.35 -10.87
N GLU A 106 9.21 -23.94 -12.07
CA GLU A 106 8.33 -25.06 -12.38
C GLU A 106 8.69 -26.24 -11.47
N ASP A 107 8.57 -26.06 -10.15
CA ASP A 107 8.64 -27.19 -9.24
C ASP A 107 7.24 -27.80 -9.29
N GLU A 108 7.12 -28.72 -10.26
CA GLU A 108 6.45 -30.01 -10.11
C GLU A 108 5.18 -29.99 -9.25
N ASP A 109 4.01 -30.03 -9.89
CA ASP A 109 2.88 -30.75 -9.31
C ASP A 109 3.24 -32.25 -9.37
N PRO A 110 3.56 -32.95 -8.27
CA PRO A 110 3.64 -34.41 -8.30
C PRO A 110 2.22 -35.00 -8.19
N GLU A 111 1.30 -34.60 -9.07
CA GLU A 111 -0.09 -35.08 -9.06
C GLU A 111 -0.50 -35.74 -10.40
N THR A 112 0.39 -36.53 -11.00
CA THR A 112 0.03 -37.36 -12.17
C THR A 112 0.47 -38.83 -12.13
N ASP A 113 0.95 -39.36 -11.00
CA ASP A 113 1.44 -40.75 -10.93
C ASP A 113 0.52 -41.75 -10.22
N GLU A 114 -0.80 -41.49 -10.15
CA GLU A 114 -1.76 -42.51 -9.70
C GLU A 114 -2.96 -42.67 -10.65
N ILE A 115 -2.69 -42.84 -11.94
CA ILE A 115 -3.58 -43.61 -12.82
C ILE A 115 -2.80 -44.85 -13.26
N ALA A 116 -2.82 -45.88 -12.42
CA ALA A 116 -2.46 -47.23 -12.83
C ALA A 116 -3.72 -47.95 -13.32
N PRO A 117 -3.88 -48.21 -14.63
CA PRO A 117 -4.80 -49.23 -15.10
C PRO A 117 -4.10 -50.60 -15.07
N LYS A 118 -4.55 -51.49 -14.18
CA LYS A 118 -4.88 -52.91 -14.44
C LYS A 118 -5.21 -53.66 -13.15
#